data_AF-A0A498BV81-F1
#
_entry.id   AF-A0A498BV81-F1
#
_cell.length_a   1.000
_cell.length_b   1.000
_cell.length_c   1.000
_cell.angle_alpha   90.00
_cell.angle_beta   90.00
_cell.angle_gamma   90.00
#
_symmetry.space_group_name_H-M   'P 1'
#
loop_
_entity.id
_entity.type
_entity.pdbx_description
1 polymer ?
#
loop_
_entity_poly.entity_id
_entity_poly.type
_entity_poly.pdbx_seq_one_letter_code
_entity_poly.pdbx_strand_id
1 'polypeptide(L)'
;MAVFSVDSDQVLVATAGIRATGDRLQADTAAMLAQLTQLQGSWTGTASVAFQGVVERWRAAQRELDAALADIGTALGHVGAQYAQTEHAAAGLFR
;
A
#
# COMPACT_ATOMS: atom_id res chain seq x y z
N MET A 1 5.99 -16.51 -32.26
CA MET A 1 4.80 -16.13 -31.47
C MET A 1 5.16 -16.38 -30.01
N ALA A 2 5.67 -15.36 -29.31
CA ALA A 2 6.09 -15.44 -27.91
C ALA A 2 6.22 -14.00 -27.37
N VAL A 3 5.16 -13.47 -26.74
CA VAL A 3 5.20 -12.13 -26.12
C VAL A 3 4.45 -12.07 -24.77
N PHE A 4 3.45 -12.92 -24.53
CA PHE A 4 2.62 -12.78 -23.31
C PHE A 4 3.27 -13.21 -21.98
N SER A 5 4.21 -14.17 -21.99
CA SER A 5 4.82 -14.68 -20.74
C SER A 5 5.82 -13.69 -20.12
N VAL A 6 6.65 -13.02 -20.93
CA VAL A 6 7.68 -12.08 -20.44
C VAL A 6 7.09 -10.82 -19.82
N ASP A 7 5.91 -10.38 -20.28
CA ASP A 7 5.19 -9.25 -19.65
C ASP A 7 4.54 -9.66 -18.32
N SER A 8 4.07 -10.91 -18.20
CA SER A 8 3.36 -11.37 -17.00
C SER A 8 4.28 -11.49 -15.78
N ASP A 9 5.48 -12.04 -15.94
CA ASP A 9 6.47 -12.12 -14.86
C ASP A 9 6.91 -10.73 -14.37
N GLN A 10 7.08 -9.78 -15.29
CA GLN A 10 7.41 -8.40 -14.94
C GLN A 10 6.30 -7.73 -14.13
N VAL A 11 5.03 -7.97 -14.48
CA VAL A 11 3.88 -7.46 -13.72
C VAL A 11 3.80 -8.07 -12.32
N LEU A 12 4.09 -9.37 -12.18
CA LEU A 12 4.13 -10.04 -10.87
C LEU A 12 5.24 -9.48 -9.97
N VAL A 13 6.44 -9.29 -10.53
CA VAL A 13 7.56 -8.69 -9.79
C VAL A 13 7.25 -7.25 -9.40
N ALA A 14 6.70 -6.45 -10.32
CA ALA A 14 6.28 -5.07 -10.02
C ALA A 14 5.21 -5.03 -8.92
N THR A 15 4.22 -5.94 -8.98
CA THR A 15 3.17 -6.08 -7.96
C THR A 15 3.77 -6.38 -6.58
N ALA A 16 4.71 -7.32 -6.50
CA ALA A 16 5.39 -7.65 -5.25
C ALA A 16 6.19 -6.45 -4.71
N GLY A 17 6.90 -5.73 -5.58
CA GLY A 17 7.64 -4.52 -5.22
C GLY A 17 6.74 -3.38 -4.70
N ILE A 18 5.56 -3.20 -5.31
CA ILE A 18 4.57 -2.21 -4.87
C ILE A 18 4.02 -2.58 -3.49
N ARG A 19 3.66 -3.85 -3.25
CA ARG A 19 3.20 -4.31 -1.92
C ARG A 19 4.25 -4.09 -0.84
N ALA A 20 5.49 -4.50 -1.09
CA ALA A 20 6.60 -4.28 -0.16
C ALA A 20 6.89 -2.78 0.09
N THR A 21 6.56 -1.91 -0.86
CA THR A 21 6.63 -0.45 -0.65
C THR A 21 5.48 0.04 0.21
N GLY A 22 4.26 -0.45 -0.01
CA GLY A 22 3.11 -0.18 0.85
C GLY A 22 3.35 -0.57 2.31
N ASP A 23 3.85 -1.78 2.56
CA ASP A 23 4.15 -2.26 3.92
C ASP A 23 5.15 -1.36 4.64
N ARG A 24 6.19 -0.88 3.93
CA ARG A 24 7.17 0.06 4.47
C ARG A 24 6.55 1.42 4.78
N LEU A 25 5.72 1.95 3.88
CA LEU A 25 5.00 3.21 4.11
C LEU A 25 4.07 3.15 5.32
N GLN A 26 3.38 2.01 5.53
CA GLN A 26 2.54 1.80 6.70
C GLN A 26 3.36 1.75 7.99
N ALA A 27 4.51 1.06 7.98
CA ALA A 27 5.42 1.01 9.12
C ALA A 27 5.98 2.40 9.48
N ASP A 28 6.42 3.17 8.48
CA ASP A 28 6.93 4.54 8.67
C ASP A 28 5.82 5.46 9.20
N THR A 29 4.60 5.30 8.70
CA THR A 29 3.46 6.10 9.13
C THR A 29 3.08 5.83 10.60
N ALA A 30 3.10 4.56 10.99
CA ALA A 30 2.89 4.15 12.38
C ALA A 30 4.01 4.65 13.31
N ALA A 31 5.27 4.60 12.85
CA ALA A 31 6.41 5.12 13.60
C ALA A 31 6.29 6.63 13.84
N MET A 32 5.89 7.40 12.82
CA MET A 32 5.67 8.84 12.98
C MET A 32 4.50 9.15 13.93
N LEU A 33 3.42 8.37 13.92
CA LEU A 33 2.33 8.53 14.90
C LEU A 33 2.82 8.30 16.34
N ALA A 34 3.67 7.29 16.55
CA ALA A 34 4.26 7.02 17.87
C ALA A 34 5.15 8.18 18.33
N GLN A 35 6.00 8.71 17.46
CA GLN A 35 6.85 9.88 17.75
C GLN A 35 6.02 11.13 18.08
N LEU A 36 4.96 11.40 17.32
CA LEU A 36 4.05 12.52 17.59
C LEU A 36 3.36 12.35 18.95
N THR A 37 2.88 11.14 19.27
CA THR A 37 2.22 10.86 20.56
C THR A 37 3.17 11.03 21.74
N GLN A 38 4.44 10.60 21.59
CA GLN A 38 5.47 10.81 22.59
C GLN A 38 5.75 12.31 22.81
N LEU A 39 5.85 13.09 21.72
CA LEU A 39 6.07 14.54 21.79
C LEU A 39 4.87 15.27 22.42
N GLN A 40 3.65 14.84 22.15
CA GLN A 40 2.45 15.37 22.80
C GLN A 40 2.52 15.22 24.33
N GLY A 41 3.06 14.09 24.82
CA GLY A 41 3.22 13.83 26.25
C GLY A 41 4.22 14.74 26.95
N SER A 42 5.16 15.36 26.22
CA SER A 42 6.13 16.31 26.80
C SER A 42 5.63 17.75 26.80
N TRP A 43 4.58 18.07 26.04
CA TRP A 43 4.00 19.42 25.96
C TRP A 43 2.88 19.59 26.97
N THR A 44 2.99 20.60 27.83
CA THR A 44 1.97 20.95 28.84
C THR A 44 1.28 22.28 28.50
N GLY A 45 0.10 22.51 29.08
CA GLY A 45 -0.66 23.75 28.88
C GLY A 45 -1.27 23.88 27.48
N THR A 46 -1.47 25.12 27.02
CA THR A 46 -2.17 25.44 25.76
C THR A 46 -1.46 24.91 24.51
N ALA A 47 -0.14 24.73 24.56
CA ALA A 47 0.63 24.13 23.48
C ALA A 47 0.23 22.67 23.22
N SER A 48 -0.16 21.92 24.27
CA SER A 48 -0.61 20.54 24.16
C SER A 48 -1.88 20.42 23.31
N VAL A 49 -2.84 21.33 23.49
CA VAL A 49 -4.10 21.38 22.72
C VAL A 49 -3.84 21.68 21.25
N ALA A 50 -2.95 22.64 20.94
CA ALA A 50 -2.58 22.93 19.56
C ALA A 50 -1.91 21.72 18.89
N PHE A 51 -1.10 20.97 19.64
CA PHE A 51 -0.40 19.78 19.14
C PHE A 51 -1.36 18.59 18.92
N GLN A 52 -2.42 18.44 19.71
CA GLN A 52 -3.47 17.44 19.46
C GLN A 52 -4.05 17.59 18.04
N GLY A 53 -4.29 18.81 17.57
CA GLY A 53 -4.75 19.06 16.20
C GLY A 53 -3.72 18.70 15.10
N VAL A 54 -2.43 18.59 15.44
CA VAL A 54 -1.40 18.05 14.53
C VAL A 54 -1.50 16.52 14.49
N VAL A 55 -1.65 15.87 15.65
CA VAL A 55 -1.83 14.41 15.75
C VAL A 55 -3.09 13.95 15.02
N GLU A 56 -4.20 14.69 15.14
CA GLU A 56 -5.45 14.37 14.44
C GLU A 56 -5.33 14.48 12.93
N ARG A 57 -4.69 15.55 12.42
CA ARG A 57 -4.39 15.70 10.98
C ARG A 57 -3.51 14.56 10.48
N TRP A 58 -2.50 14.17 11.26
CA TRP A 58 -1.65 13.03 10.92
C TRP A 58 -2.45 11.73 10.81
N ARG A 59 -3.33 11.45 11.78
CA ARG A 59 -4.22 10.27 11.73
C ARG A 59 -5.16 10.29 10.53
N ALA A 60 -5.59 11.46 10.07
CA ALA A 60 -6.39 11.58 8.85
C ALA A 60 -5.57 11.22 7.60
N ALA A 61 -4.36 11.78 7.46
CA ALA A 61 -3.45 11.47 6.37
C ALA A 61 -3.07 9.98 6.33
N GLN A 62 -2.84 9.36 7.50
CA GLN A 62 -2.61 7.91 7.60
C GLN A 62 -3.77 7.10 7.01
N ARG A 63 -5.03 7.45 7.35
CA ARG A 63 -6.20 6.73 6.82
C ARG A 63 -6.33 6.87 5.30
N GLU A 64 -6.01 8.05 4.76
CA GLU A 64 -6.02 8.29 3.31
C GLU A 64 -4.94 7.45 2.61
N LEU A 65 -3.74 7.36 3.20
CA LEU A 65 -2.68 6.49 2.70
C LEU A 65 -3.08 5.01 2.74
N ASP A 66 -3.63 4.54 3.86
CA ASP A 66 -4.09 3.15 4.00
C ASP A 66 -5.17 2.81 2.97
N ALA A 67 -6.11 3.73 2.71
CA ALA A 67 -7.13 3.57 1.68
C ALA A 67 -6.51 3.48 0.27
N ALA A 68 -5.57 4.37 -0.05
CA ALA A 68 -4.88 4.35 -1.35
C ALA A 68 -4.09 3.05 -1.55
N LEU A 69 -3.41 2.54 -0.51
CA LEU A 69 -2.69 1.27 -0.57
C LEU A 69 -3.63 0.07 -0.74
N ALA A 70 -4.80 0.09 -0.09
CA ALA A 70 -5.83 -0.93 -0.26
C ALA A 70 -6.40 -0.95 -1.68
N ASP A 71 -6.66 0.22 -2.26
CA ASP A 71 -7.14 0.36 -3.65
C ASP A 71 -6.10 -0.18 -4.65
N ILE A 72 -4.83 0.16 -4.44
CA ILE A 72 -3.71 -0.39 -5.23
C ILE A 72 -3.65 -1.91 -5.07
N GLY A 73 -3.75 -2.43 -3.84
CA GLY A 73 -3.75 -3.86 -3.57
C GLY A 73 -4.86 -4.60 -4.31
N THR A 74 -6.07 -4.04 -4.30
CA THR A 74 -7.23 -4.56 -5.03
C THR A 74 -6.99 -4.56 -6.54
N ALA A 75 -6.54 -3.44 -7.11
CA ALA A 75 -6.24 -3.33 -8.54
C ALA A 75 -5.19 -4.35 -9.00
N LEU A 76 -4.10 -4.50 -8.23
CA LEU A 76 -3.05 -5.48 -8.53
C LEU A 76 -3.55 -6.93 -8.38
N GLY A 77 -4.46 -7.20 -7.45
CA GLY A 77 -5.12 -8.50 -7.29
C GLY A 77 -5.95 -8.88 -8.52
N HIS A 78 -6.74 -7.94 -9.05
CA HIS A 78 -7.51 -8.15 -10.28
C HIS A 78 -6.62 -8.46 -11.48
N VAL A 79 -5.52 -7.71 -11.62
CA VAL A 79 -4.53 -7.93 -12.69
C VAL A 79 -3.95 -9.34 -12.60
N GLY A 80 -3.53 -9.80 -11.42
CA GLY A 80 -3.02 -11.16 -11.23
C GLY A 80 -4.02 -12.26 -11.59
N ALA A 81 -5.31 -12.09 -11.22
CA ALA A 81 -6.36 -13.05 -11.54
C ALA A 81 -6.65 -13.14 -13.05
N GLN A 82 -6.65 -12.00 -13.74
CA GLN A 82 -6.86 -11.94 -15.19
C GLN A 82 -5.72 -12.63 -15.96
N TYR A 83 -4.47 -12.49 -15.50
CA TYR A 83 -3.33 -13.17 -16.11
C TYR A 83 -3.43 -14.70 -15.96
N ALA A 84 -3.72 -15.21 -14.77
CA ALA A 84 -3.88 -16.65 -14.53
C ALA A 84 -4.97 -17.28 -15.43
N GLN A 85 -6.08 -16.56 -15.64
CA GLN A 85 -7.14 -17.01 -16.52
C GLN A 85 -6.73 -17.04 -18.00
N THR A 86 -5.96 -16.05 -18.45
CA THR A 86 -5.47 -15.96 -19.83
C THR A 86 -4.48 -17.08 -20.14
N GLU A 87 -3.60 -17.40 -19.20
CA GLU A 87 -2.63 -18.51 -19.34
C GLU A 87 -3.32 -19.87 -19.40
N HIS A 88 -4.31 -20.11 -18.53
CA HIS A 88 -5.13 -21.32 -18.56
C HIS A 88 -5.88 -21.50 -19.90
N ALA A 89 -6.44 -20.40 -20.44
CA ALA A 89 -7.12 -20.44 -21.73
C ALA A 89 -6.16 -20.75 -22.88
N ALA A 90 -4.97 -20.15 -22.88
CA ALA A 90 -3.93 -20.43 -23.87
C ALA A 90 -3.45 -21.88 -23.80
N ALA A 91 -3.21 -22.43 -22.60
CA ALA A 91 -2.82 -23.83 -22.41
C ALA A 91 -3.88 -24.81 -22.93
N GLY A 92 -5.16 -24.47 -22.76
CA GLY A 92 -6.28 -25.28 -23.26
C GLY A 92 -6.38 -25.37 -24.79
N LEU A 93 -5.84 -24.40 -25.52
CA LEU A 93 -5.83 -24.38 -27.00
C LEU A 93 -4.76 -25.30 -27.61
N PHE A 94 -3.77 -25.73 -26.83
CA PHE A 94 -2.71 -26.63 -27.28
C PHE A 94 -2.96 -28.11 -26.94
N ARG A 95 -4.20 -28.46 -26.57
CA ARG A 95 -4.71 -29.83 -26.41
C ARG A 95 -5.53 -30.24 -27.61
#